data_AF-A0A7S0HLM0-F1
#
_entry.id   AF-A0A7S0HLM0-F1
#
_cell.length_a   1.000
_cell.length_b   1.000
_cell.length_c   1.000
_cell.angle_alpha   90.00
_cell.angle_beta   90.00
_cell.angle_gamma   90.00
#
_symmetry.space_group_name_H-M   'P 1'
#
loop_
_entity.id
_entity.type
_entity.pdbx_description
1 polymer ?
#
loop_
_entity_poly.entity_id
_entity_poly.type
_entity_poly.pdbx_seq_one_letter_code
_entity_poly.pdbx_strand_id
1 'polypeptide(L)'
;RFVVLTTEALAWHREPAPGNHEEPKRRTVVLNSAMTFSVRDGSLYLSQPGCTSLCFRAASDEETQVWLETLRDVVGTLKAEGRAARWHALSCVKQLLTSAPPFLELPHIGSRNL
;
A
#
# COMPACT_ATOMS: atom_id res chain seq x y z
N ARG A 1 14.62 -14.43 -12.37
CA ARG A 1 13.44 -13.62 -11.98
C ARG A 1 14.00 -12.38 -11.32
N PHE A 2 13.54 -11.20 -11.71
CA PHE A 2 13.98 -9.95 -11.07
C PHE A 2 12.81 -9.35 -10.29
N VAL A 3 13.12 -8.79 -9.13
CA VAL A 3 12.16 -8.17 -8.22
C VAL A 3 12.47 -6.68 -8.18
N VAL A 4 11.45 -5.86 -8.37
CA VAL A 4 11.55 -4.40 -8.37
C VAL A 4 10.65 -3.87 -7.26
N LEU A 5 11.22 -3.04 -6.40
CA LEU A 5 10.50 -2.35 -5.33
C LEU A 5 10.37 -0.88 -5.69
N THR A 6 9.14 -0.39 -5.66
CA THR A 6 8.83 1.05 -5.69
C THR A 6 8.31 1.47 -4.31
N THR A 7 8.00 2.76 -4.16
CA THR A 7 7.39 3.31 -2.95
C THR A 7 6.01 2.71 -2.66
N GLU A 8 5.34 2.12 -3.65
CA GLU A 8 3.95 1.67 -3.56
C GLU A 8 3.75 0.21 -3.91
N ALA A 9 4.71 -0.43 -4.59
CA ALA A 9 4.50 -1.77 -5.12
C ALA A 9 5.78 -2.61 -5.15
N LEU A 10 5.59 -3.91 -4.95
CA LEU A 10 6.58 -4.92 -5.25
C LEU A 10 6.16 -5.65 -6.52
N ALA A 11 6.99 -5.57 -7.56
CA ALA A 11 6.76 -6.26 -8.83
C ALA A 11 7.82 -7.33 -9.07
N TRP A 12 7.43 -8.46 -9.64
CA TRP A 12 8.38 -9.47 -10.09
C TRP A 12 8.10 -9.94 -11.49
N HIS A 13 9.20 -10.18 -12.20
CA HIS A 13 9.22 -10.51 -13.61
C HIS A 13 9.88 -11.88 -13.78
N ARG A 14 9.18 -12.75 -14.51
CA ARG A 14 9.75 -13.98 -15.03
C ARG A 14 9.95 -13.80 -16.53
N GLU A 15 11.21 -13.65 -16.93
CA GLU A 15 11.59 -13.77 -18.33
C GLU A 15 11.45 -15.23 -18.77
N PRO A 16 10.97 -15.48 -20.00
CA PRO A 16 10.99 -16.80 -20.58
C PRO A 16 12.44 -17.24 -20.83
N ALA A 17 12.69 -18.55 -20.72
CA ALA A 17 13.99 -19.10 -21.09
C ALA A 17 14.25 -18.86 -22.59
N PRO A 18 15.50 -18.61 -23.01
CA PRO A 18 15.83 -18.45 -24.42
C PRO A 18 15.38 -19.70 -25.20
N GLY A 19 14.58 -19.48 -26.25
CA GLY A 19 13.97 -20.55 -27.07
C GLY A 19 12.56 -20.98 -26.64
N ASN A 20 11.99 -20.38 -25.59
CA ASN A 20 10.62 -20.67 -25.15
C ASN A 20 9.67 -19.51 -25.53
N HIS A 21 8.52 -19.83 -26.16
CA HIS A 21 7.51 -18.86 -26.58
C HIS A 21 6.51 -18.47 -25.46
N GLU A 22 6.82 -18.74 -24.19
CA GLU A 22 5.97 -18.29 -23.09
C GLU A 22 5.97 -16.75 -22.98
N GLU A 23 4.79 -16.16 -22.79
CA GLU A 23 4.69 -14.73 -22.50
C GLU A 23 5.34 -14.39 -21.15
N PRO A 24 6.05 -13.24 -21.04
CA PRO A 24 6.64 -12.80 -19.80
C PRO A 24 5.56 -12.59 -18.73
N LYS A 25 5.69 -13.31 -17.62
CA LYS A 25 4.75 -13.22 -16.50
C LYS A 25 5.21 -12.14 -15.54
N ARG A 26 4.48 -11.01 -15.53
CA ARG A 26 4.61 -9.95 -14.52
C ARG A 26 3.54 -10.13 -13.45
N ARG A 27 3.94 -10.04 -12.19
CA ARG A 27 3.01 -9.93 -11.06
C ARG A 27 3.39 -8.73 -10.21
N THR A 28 2.40 -8.13 -9.58
CA THR A 28 2.57 -6.91 -8.80
C THR A 28 1.71 -6.98 -7.56
N VAL A 29 2.28 -6.54 -6.45
CA VAL A 29 1.63 -6.47 -5.15
C VAL A 29 1.73 -5.05 -4.67
N VAL A 30 0.57 -4.45 -4.41
CA VAL A 30 0.48 -3.10 -3.86
C VAL A 30 0.81 -3.17 -2.37
N LEU A 31 1.83 -2.42 -1.97
CA LEU A 31 2.24 -2.27 -0.59
C LEU A 31 1.26 -1.37 0.14
N ASN A 32 0.95 -1.72 1.38
CA ASN A 32 0.09 -0.91 2.22
C ASN A 32 0.54 -0.94 3.67
N SER A 33 0.00 -0.02 4.44
CA SER A 33 0.31 0.16 5.86
C SER A 33 -0.05 -1.05 6.74
N ALA A 34 -0.87 -2.01 6.27
CA ALA A 34 -1.26 -3.18 7.05
C ALA A 34 -0.32 -4.39 6.83
N MET A 35 0.64 -4.28 5.90
CA MET A 35 1.59 -5.36 5.65
C MET A 35 2.54 -5.58 6.83
N THR A 36 2.89 -6.85 7.01
CA THR A 36 3.84 -7.33 8.01
C THR A 36 4.92 -8.19 7.35
N PHE A 37 6.11 -8.13 7.93
CA PHE A 37 7.31 -8.75 7.36
C PHE A 37 8.02 -9.61 8.40
N SER A 38 8.36 -10.85 8.02
CA SER A 38 9.13 -11.75 8.87
C SER A 38 10.12 -12.57 8.06
N VAL A 39 11.28 -12.88 8.63
CA VAL A 39 12.25 -13.80 8.04
C VAL A 39 12.12 -15.15 8.72
N ARG A 40 12.02 -16.23 7.94
CA ARG A 40 12.04 -17.61 8.41
C ARG A 40 12.84 -18.46 7.41
N ASP A 41 13.75 -19.28 7.90
CA ASP A 41 14.53 -20.22 7.08
C ASP A 41 15.26 -19.53 5.89
N GLY A 42 15.85 -18.36 6.14
CA GLY A 42 16.54 -17.55 5.12
C GLY A 42 15.61 -17.02 4.02
N SER A 43 14.29 -16.97 4.27
CA SER A 43 13.30 -16.46 3.31
C SER A 43 12.51 -15.32 3.94
N LEU A 44 12.27 -14.27 3.17
CA LEU A 44 11.45 -13.14 3.58
C LEU A 44 9.99 -13.39 3.24
N TYR A 45 9.13 -13.23 4.24
CA TYR A 45 7.68 -13.38 4.12
C TYR A 45 6.99 -12.02 4.23
N LEU A 46 6.09 -11.76 3.30
CA LEU A 46 5.23 -10.59 3.23
C LEU A 46 3.79 -11.06 3.47
N SER A 47 3.16 -10.58 4.54
CA SER A 47 1.82 -10.99 4.92
C SER A 47 0.90 -9.79 5.07
N GLN A 48 -0.35 -9.95 4.62
CA GLN A 48 -1.40 -8.97 4.78
C GLN A 48 -2.65 -9.68 5.32
N PRO A 49 -3.42 -9.06 6.24
CA PRO A 49 -4.67 -9.63 6.71
C PRO A 49 -5.62 -9.95 5.55
N GLY A 50 -6.13 -11.19 5.50
CA GLY A 50 -7.06 -11.65 4.47
C GLY A 50 -6.42 -12.01 3.13
N CYS A 51 -5.09 -11.96 3.01
CA CYS A 51 -4.38 -12.34 1.79
C CYS A 51 -3.39 -13.48 2.03
N THR A 52 -3.08 -14.22 0.97
CA THR A 52 -2.02 -15.23 1.00
C THR A 52 -0.66 -14.56 1.18
N SER A 53 0.15 -15.07 2.11
CA SER A 53 1.51 -14.60 2.30
C SER A 53 2.38 -14.90 1.08
N LEU A 54 3.21 -13.93 0.72
CA LEU A 54 4.22 -14.08 -0.31
C LEU A 54 5.55 -14.36 0.35
N CYS A 55 6.38 -15.21 -0.26
CA CYS A 55 7.74 -15.41 0.19
C CYS A 55 8.72 -15.34 -0.98
N PHE A 56 9.91 -14.79 -0.69
CA PHE A 56 11.05 -14.89 -1.58
C PHE A 56 12.33 -15.04 -0.78
N ARG A 57 13.33 -15.65 -1.42
CA ARG A 57 14.67 -15.82 -0.88
C ARG A 57 15.62 -14.97 -1.72
N ALA A 58 16.43 -14.16 -1.05
CA ALA A 58 17.47 -13.37 -1.69
C ALA A 58 18.72 -14.24 -1.96
N ALA A 59 19.74 -13.70 -2.62
CA ALA A 59 20.96 -14.44 -2.91
C ALA A 59 21.77 -14.75 -1.64
N SER A 60 21.62 -13.93 -0.59
CA SER A 60 22.26 -14.14 0.70
C SER A 60 21.38 -13.68 1.88
N ASP A 61 21.80 -14.02 3.09
CA ASP A 61 21.13 -13.58 4.31
C ASP A 61 21.26 -12.06 4.51
N GLU A 62 22.41 -11.48 4.13
CA GLU A 62 22.64 -10.03 4.17
C GLU A 62 21.68 -9.30 3.22
N GLU A 63 21.54 -9.81 1.99
CA GLU A 63 20.58 -9.25 1.04
C GLU A 63 19.15 -9.37 1.55
N THR A 64 18.81 -10.49 2.21
CA THR A 64 17.50 -10.70 2.85
C THR A 64 17.22 -9.64 3.93
N GLN A 65 18.22 -9.25 4.72
CA GLN A 65 18.07 -8.18 5.71
C GLN A 65 17.87 -6.81 5.05
N VAL A 66 18.65 -6.49 4.01
CA VAL A 66 18.46 -5.24 3.25
C VAL A 66 17.04 -5.14 2.70
N TRP A 67 16.51 -6.24 2.15
CA TRP A 67 15.13 -6.31 1.69
C TRP A 67 14.12 -6.11 2.81
N LEU A 68 14.34 -6.73 3.98
CA LEU A 68 13.47 -6.60 5.15
C LEU A 68 13.40 -5.15 5.64
N GLU A 69 14.56 -4.50 5.80
CA GLU A 69 14.66 -3.11 6.27
C GLU A 69 14.00 -2.15 5.28
N THR A 70 14.34 -2.26 4.00
CA THR A 70 13.78 -1.40 2.95
C THR A 70 12.25 -1.50 2.89
N LEU A 71 11.69 -2.72 2.98
CA LEU A 71 10.24 -2.92 2.97
C LEU A 71 9.55 -2.37 4.22
N ARG A 72 10.20 -2.48 5.39
CA ARG A 72 9.71 -1.89 6.64
C ARG A 72 9.69 -0.37 6.57
N ASP A 73 10.70 0.25 5.98
CA ASP A 73 10.79 1.70 5.82
C ASP A 73 9.73 2.24 4.87
N VAL A 74 9.51 1.57 3.73
CA VAL A 74 8.43 1.92 2.79
C VAL A 74 7.07 1.84 3.47
N VAL A 75 6.76 0.73 4.14
CA VAL A 75 5.47 0.57 4.85
C VAL A 75 5.37 1.52 6.05
N GLY A 76 6.48 1.84 6.71
CA GLY A 76 6.57 2.83 7.78
C GLY A 76 6.20 4.23 7.30
N THR A 77 6.65 4.58 6.11
CA THR A 77 6.33 5.86 5.44
C THR A 77 4.84 5.92 5.10
N LEU A 78 4.29 4.86 4.49
CA LEU A 78 2.84 4.77 4.20
C LEU A 78 1.98 4.90 5.47
N LYS A 79 2.42 4.32 6.59
CA LYS A 79 1.75 4.50 7.90
C LYS A 79 1.80 5.94 8.37
N ALA A 80 2.93 6.63 8.20
CA ALA A 80 3.09 8.02 8.61
C ALA A 80 2.20 8.95 7.78
N GLU A 81 2.20 8.81 6.45
CA GLU A 81 1.32 9.57 5.55
C GLU A 81 -0.15 9.30 5.84
N GLY A 82 -0.54 8.04 6.02
CA GLY A 82 -1.90 7.69 6.42
C GLY A 82 -2.31 8.25 7.78
N ARG A 83 -1.37 8.46 8.71
CA ARG A 83 -1.65 9.19 9.97
C ARG A 83 -1.80 10.69 9.73
N ALA A 84 -0.91 11.30 8.95
CA ALA A 84 -0.98 12.73 8.63
C ALA A 84 -2.31 13.08 7.92
N ALA A 85 -2.71 12.29 6.92
CA ALA A 85 -3.99 12.48 6.22
C ALA A 85 -5.19 12.38 7.17
N ARG A 86 -5.19 11.42 8.11
CA ARG A 86 -6.24 11.30 9.13
C ARG A 86 -6.28 12.51 10.08
N TRP A 87 -5.12 12.98 10.53
CA TRP A 87 -5.03 14.20 11.35
C TRP A 87 -5.55 15.44 10.61
N HIS A 88 -5.17 15.60 9.34
CA HIS A 88 -5.67 16.69 8.51
C HIS A 88 -7.19 16.62 8.33
N ALA A 89 -7.74 15.46 7.98
CA ALA A 89 -9.19 15.27 7.87
C ALA A 89 -9.91 15.61 9.19
N LEU A 90 -9.40 15.15 10.34
CA LEU A 90 -9.95 15.49 11.65
C LEU A 90 -9.86 16.99 11.96
N SER A 91 -8.76 17.65 11.56
CA SER A 91 -8.60 19.09 11.74
C SER A 91 -9.59 19.90 10.88
N CYS A 92 -9.81 19.49 9.62
CA CYS A 92 -10.79 20.09 8.74
C CYS A 92 -12.23 19.89 9.24
N VAL A 93 -12.56 18.69 9.74
CA VAL A 93 -13.88 18.42 10.36
C VAL A 93 -14.08 19.27 11.61
N LYS A 94 -13.06 19.40 12.47
CA LYS A 94 -13.13 20.29 13.63
C LYS A 94 -13.32 21.75 13.21
N GLN A 95 -12.57 22.21 12.21
CA GLN A 95 -12.75 23.57 11.67
C GLN A 95 -14.17 23.78 11.16
N LEU A 96 -14.71 22.87 10.35
CA LEU A 96 -16.10 22.91 9.86
C LEU A 96 -17.13 22.92 11.01
N LEU A 97 -16.91 22.15 12.07
CA LEU A 97 -17.79 22.15 13.25
C LEU A 97 -17.69 23.45 14.08
N THR A 98 -16.53 24.11 14.07
CA THR A 98 -16.32 25.38 14.79
C THR A 98 -16.61 26.63 13.96
N SER A 99 -16.65 26.50 12.62
CA SER A 99 -16.88 27.60 11.68
C SER A 99 -18.25 27.54 11.02
N ALA A 100 -19.10 26.57 11.37
CA ALA A 100 -20.47 26.52 10.88
C ALA A 100 -21.27 27.69 11.51
N PRO A 101 -21.73 28.68 10.72
CA PRO A 101 -22.76 29.60 11.21
C PRO A 101 -24.00 28.77 11.57
N PRO A 102 -24.77 29.17 12.60
CA PRO A 102 -25.98 28.44 12.96
C PRO A 102 -26.96 28.59 11.79
N PHE A 103 -27.43 27.46 11.25
CA PHE A 103 -28.37 27.34 10.13
C PHE A 103 -27.79 27.59 8.73
N LEU A 104 -27.50 26.49 8.01
CA LEU A 104 -27.78 26.44 6.58
C LEU A 104 -29.28 26.17 6.43
N GLU A 105 -30.06 27.20 6.10
CA GLU A 105 -31.37 26.97 5.49
C GLU A 105 -31.14 26.23 4.16
N LEU A 106 -31.67 25.00 4.07
CA LEU A 106 -31.75 24.30 2.80
C LEU A 106 -32.67 25.14 1.89
N PRO A 107 -32.27 25.47 0.65
CA PRO A 107 -33.17 26.17 -0.25
C PRO A 107 -34.39 25.29 -0.47
N HIS A 108 -35.58 25.83 -0.18
CA HIS A 108 -36.85 25.18 -0.42
C HIS A 108 -36.87 24.67 -1.87
N ILE A 109 -36.84 23.35 -2.05
CA ILE A 109 -37.15 22.72 -3.33
C ILE A 109 -38.66 22.94 -3.52
N GLY A 110 -38.99 24.05 -4.18
CA GLY A 110 -40.34 24.32 -4.61
C GLY A 110 -40.78 23.22 -5.57
N SER A 111 -41.72 22.39 -5.13
CA SER A 111 -42.49 21.52 -6.01
C SER A 111 -43.28 22.40 -6.98
N ARG A 112 -42.80 22.49 -8.22
CA ARG A 112 -43.58 23.05 -9.33
C ARG A 112 -44.27 21.88 -10.01
N ASN A 113 -45.53 21.65 -9.62
CA ASN A 113 -46.49 21.01 -10.50
C ASN A 113 -46.78 21.99 -11.65
N LEU A 114 -46.26 21.69 -12.84
CA LEU A 114 -46.83 22.07 -14.13
C LEU A 114 -46.52 20.95 -15.13
#